data_AF-A0A7X8UUG6-F1
#
_entry.id   AF-A0A7X8UUG6-F1
#
_cell.length_a   1.000
_cell.length_b   1.000
_cell.length_c   1.000
_cell.angle_alpha   90.00
_cell.angle_beta   90.00
_cell.angle_gamma   90.00
#
_symmetry.space_group_name_H-M   'P 1'
#
loop_
_entity.id
_entity.type
_entity.pdbx_description
1 polymer ?
#
loop_
_entity_poly.entity_id
_entity_poly.type
_entity_poly.pdbx_seq_one_letter_code
_entity_poly.pdbx_strand_id
1 'polypeptide(L)'
;MIYRPWKFDRAIRPVRGFTLIEVLVVVAIMALLISLLLPSLQKAREQSRAVVCLANLHRMAHAVEFYVHRYDVYPPVRLTRTYDWASGGWRPSPSV
;
A
#
# COMPACT_ATOMS: atom_id res chain seq x y z
N MET A 1 -18.48 2.29 -36.45
CA MET A 1 -18.42 2.67 -35.02
C MET A 1 -18.96 4.09 -34.91
N ILE A 2 -20.21 4.26 -34.48
CA ILE A 2 -20.97 5.52 -34.54
C ILE A 2 -20.98 6.14 -33.14
N TYR A 3 -20.31 7.28 -32.95
CA TYR A 3 -20.46 8.09 -31.73
C TYR A 3 -21.84 8.76 -31.76
N ARG A 4 -22.73 8.39 -30.84
CA ARG A 4 -23.98 9.12 -30.62
C ARG A 4 -23.73 10.29 -29.67
N PRO A 5 -24.09 11.53 -30.04
CA PRO A 5 -23.98 12.67 -29.13
C PRO A 5 -25.11 12.64 -28.11
N TRP A 6 -24.75 12.75 -26.83
CA TRP A 6 -25.69 12.89 -25.73
C TRP A 6 -26.29 14.29 -25.72
N LYS A 7 -27.53 14.45 -26.19
CA LYS A 7 -28.31 15.68 -25.96
C LYS A 7 -28.94 15.61 -24.57
N PHE A 8 -28.32 16.29 -23.60
CA PHE A 8 -28.87 16.52 -22.27
C PHE A 8 -29.63 17.86 -22.23
N ASP A 9 -30.78 17.92 -22.89
CA ASP A 9 -31.72 19.03 -22.68
C ASP A 9 -32.46 18.79 -21.36
N ARG A 10 -31.78 19.03 -20.24
CA ARG A 10 -32.39 19.05 -18.90
C ARG A 10 -32.92 20.45 -18.63
N ALA A 11 -34.23 20.63 -18.78
CA ALA A 11 -34.93 21.79 -18.23
C ALA A 11 -34.72 21.82 -16.71
N ILE A 12 -33.96 22.80 -16.23
CA ILE A 12 -33.69 23.02 -14.80
C ILE A 12 -35.00 23.51 -14.18
N ARG A 13 -35.72 22.61 -13.49
CA ARG A 13 -36.80 23.03 -12.59
C ARG A 13 -36.19 23.89 -11.46
N PRO A 14 -36.84 24.98 -11.01
CA PRO A 14 -36.33 25.74 -9.87
C PRO A 14 -36.37 24.85 -8.62
N VAL A 15 -35.22 24.25 -8.31
CA VAL A 15 -35.01 23.50 -7.08
C VAL A 15 -34.86 24.55 -5.97
N ARG A 16 -35.55 24.36 -4.84
CA ARG A 16 -35.28 25.14 -3.64
C ARG A 16 -33.79 24.99 -3.30
N GLY A 17 -33.05 26.10 -3.39
CA GLY A 17 -31.61 26.10 -3.15
C GLY A 17 -31.30 25.82 -1.67
N PHE A 18 -30.24 25.05 -1.43
CA PHE A 18 -29.66 24.88 -0.10
C PHE A 18 -29.25 26.24 0.47
N THR A 19 -29.51 26.47 1.74
CA THR A 19 -28.99 27.66 2.40
C THR A 19 -27.47 27.51 2.55
N LEU A 20 -26.72 28.61 2.36
CA LEU A 20 -25.26 28.61 2.55
C LEU A 20 -24.86 28.09 3.94
N ILE A 21 -25.69 28.34 4.95
CA ILE A 21 -25.45 27.93 6.33
C ILE A 21 -25.59 26.43 6.54
N GLU A 22 -26.56 25.78 5.89
CA GLU A 22 -26.73 24.32 5.96
C GLU A 22 -25.49 23.59 5.43
N VAL A 23 -24.91 24.08 4.33
CA VAL A 23 -23.71 23.48 3.75
C VAL A 23 -22.48 23.79 4.62
N LEU A 24 -22.38 25.02 5.15
CA LEU A 24 -21.24 25.47 5.94
C LEU A 24 -21.09 24.69 7.25
N VAL A 25 -22.19 24.36 7.94
CA VAL A 25 -22.13 23.59 9.18
C VAL A 25 -21.64 22.15 8.94
N VAL A 26 -22.01 21.55 7.80
CA VAL A 26 -21.63 20.17 7.48
C VAL A 26 -20.14 20.06 7.22
N VAL A 27 -19.59 20.95 6.39
CA VAL A 27 -18.15 20.94 6.12
C VAL A 27 -17.32 21.27 7.36
N ALA A 28 -17.84 22.11 8.28
CA ALA A 28 -17.19 22.39 9.55
C ALA A 28 -17.07 21.13 10.43
N ILE A 29 -18.15 20.36 10.55
CA ILE A 29 -18.13 19.11 11.34
C ILE A 29 -17.25 18.05 10.65
N MET A 30 -17.31 17.91 9.33
CA MET A 30 -16.46 16.98 8.58
C MET A 30 -14.96 17.30 8.75
N ALA A 31 -14.58 18.58 8.71
CA ALA A 31 -13.20 19.00 8.93
C ALA A 31 -12.70 18.67 10.35
N LEU A 32 -13.55 18.88 11.37
CA LEU A 32 -13.26 18.51 12.76
C LEU A 32 -13.01 17.01 12.90
N LEU A 33 -13.90 16.17 12.33
CA LEU A 33 -13.76 14.72 12.38
C LEU A 33 -12.49 14.24 11.65
N ILE A 34 -12.21 14.76 10.45
CA ILE A 34 -11.03 14.39 9.67
C ILE A 34 -9.73 14.82 10.39
N SER A 35 -9.72 15.97 11.05
CA SER A 35 -8.58 16.45 11.84
C SER A 35 -8.20 15.47 12.95
N LEU A 36 -9.19 14.84 13.60
CA LEU A 36 -8.96 13.80 14.61
C LEU A 36 -8.55 12.46 14.00
N LEU A 37 -9.04 12.13 12.79
CA LEU A 37 -8.77 10.86 12.11
C LEU A 37 -7.40 10.79 11.41
N LEU A 38 -6.94 11.88 10.81
CA LEU A 38 -5.65 11.97 10.09
C LEU A 38 -4.45 11.46 10.90
N PRO A 39 -4.22 11.90 12.15
CA PRO A 39 -3.08 11.43 12.94
C PRO A 39 -3.23 9.95 13.33
N SER A 40 -4.46 9.48 13.55
CA SER A 40 -4.75 8.08 13.82
C SER A 40 -4.44 7.18 12.60
N LEU A 41 -4.74 7.67 11.39
CA LEU A 41 -4.54 6.93 10.15
C LEU A 41 -3.06 6.77 9.79
N GLN A 42 -2.21 7.75 10.12
CA GLN A 42 -0.75 7.63 9.97
C GLN A 42 -0.18 6.54 10.88
N LYS A 43 -0.60 6.51 12.16
CA LYS A 43 -0.18 5.46 13.11
C LYS A 43 -0.61 4.06 12.63
N ALA A 44 -1.84 3.92 12.15
CA ALA A 44 -2.34 2.66 11.62
C ALA A 44 -1.54 2.15 10.40
N ARG A 45 -1.07 3.05 9.53
CA ARG A 45 -0.21 2.69 8.37
C ARG A 45 1.17 2.22 8.81
N GLU A 46 1.75 2.84 9.83
CA GLU A 46 3.05 2.40 10.34
C GLU A 46 2.94 1.03 11.03
N GLN A 47 1.88 0.82 11.80
CA GLN A 47 1.55 -0.48 12.38
C GLN A 47 1.33 -1.55 11.29
N SER A 48 0.63 -1.22 10.19
CA SER A 48 0.41 -2.19 9.13
C SER A 48 1.71 -2.59 8.42
N ARG A 49 2.65 -1.65 8.21
CA ARG A 49 3.99 -1.95 7.70
C ARG A 49 4.75 -2.91 8.61
N ALA A 50 4.72 -2.67 9.92
CA ALA A 50 5.34 -3.55 10.90
C ALA A 50 4.71 -4.95 10.89
N VAL A 51 3.37 -5.05 10.84
CA VAL A 51 2.65 -6.32 10.76
C VAL A 51 3.00 -7.09 9.49
N VAL A 52 3.09 -6.42 8.34
CA VAL A 52 3.50 -7.05 7.07
C VAL A 52 4.94 -7.56 7.17
N CYS A 53 5.85 -6.79 7.75
CA CYS A 53 7.24 -7.22 7.97
C CYS A 53 7.30 -8.47 8.86
N LEU A 54 6.59 -8.48 9.99
CA LEU A 54 6.50 -9.63 10.89
C LEU A 54 5.91 -10.86 10.19
N ALA A 55 4.86 -10.68 9.38
CA ALA A 55 4.27 -11.77 8.61
C ALA A 55 5.26 -12.37 7.60
N ASN A 56 6.09 -11.54 6.95
CA ASN A 56 7.14 -12.02 6.05
C ASN A 56 8.22 -12.80 6.80
N LEU A 57 8.66 -12.32 7.96
CA LEU A 57 9.62 -13.02 8.82
C LEU A 57 9.09 -14.37 9.29
N HIS A 58 7.83 -14.43 9.75
CA HIS A 58 7.18 -15.68 10.11
C HIS A 58 7.12 -16.65 8.92
N ARG A 59 6.76 -16.17 7.71
CA ARG A 59 6.76 -17.02 6.51
C ARG A 59 8.15 -17.58 6.19
N MET A 60 9.21 -16.77 6.34
CA MET A 60 10.59 -17.24 6.14
C MET A 60 11.00 -18.27 7.19
N ALA A 61 10.68 -18.01 8.47
CA ALA A 61 10.98 -18.94 9.56
C ALA A 61 10.31 -20.30 9.32
N HIS A 62 9.02 -20.31 8.97
CA HIS A 62 8.31 -21.54 8.60
C HIS A 62 8.92 -22.23 7.38
N ALA A 63 9.37 -21.48 6.37
CA ALA A 63 10.02 -22.09 5.21
C ALA A 63 11.31 -22.85 5.60
N VAL A 64 12.09 -22.28 6.53
CA VAL A 64 13.30 -22.93 7.06
C VAL A 64 12.93 -24.15 7.92
N GLU A 65 11.94 -24.01 8.79
CA GLU A 65 11.45 -25.11 9.65
C GLU A 65 10.96 -26.29 8.80
N PHE A 66 10.15 -26.05 7.77
CA PHE A 66 9.71 -27.08 6.84
C PHE A 66 10.86 -27.75 6.09
N TYR A 67 11.89 -26.99 5.73
CA TYR A 67 13.07 -27.54 5.07
C TYR A 67 13.85 -28.47 6.00
N VAL A 68 14.14 -28.01 7.23
CA VAL A 68 14.86 -28.81 8.23
C VAL A 68 14.07 -30.07 8.58
N HIS A 69 12.76 -29.96 8.80
CA HIS A 69 11.91 -31.10 9.06
C HIS A 69 11.92 -32.13 7.92
N ARG A 70 12.14 -31.70 6.66
CA ARG A 70 12.16 -32.60 5.50
C ARG A 70 13.51 -33.26 5.25
N TYR A 71 14.61 -32.56 5.53
CA TYR A 71 15.97 -32.95 5.11
C TYR A 71 16.98 -33.10 6.26
N ASP A 72 16.57 -32.85 7.51
CA ASP A 72 17.41 -32.85 8.73
C ASP A 72 18.66 -31.95 8.67
N VAL A 73 18.68 -31.02 7.71
CA VAL A 73 19.77 -30.06 7.49
C VAL A 73 19.20 -28.66 7.24
N TYR A 74 19.93 -27.63 7.66
CA TYR A 74 19.56 -26.24 7.36
C TYR A 74 19.74 -25.91 5.87
N PRO A 75 18.91 -25.01 5.31
CA PRO A 75 19.01 -24.63 3.91
C PRO A 75 20.37 -23.97 3.60
N PRO A 76 20.98 -24.27 2.43
CA PRO A 76 22.28 -23.72 2.07
C PRO A 76 22.19 -22.22 1.82
N VAL A 77 23.02 -21.44 2.53
CA VAL A 77 23.14 -19.98 2.30
C VAL A 77 24.03 -19.74 1.08
N ARG A 78 23.46 -19.17 0.02
CA ARG A 78 24.26 -18.67 -1.12
C ARG A 78 24.86 -17.31 -0.76
N LEU A 79 26.15 -17.30 -0.42
CA LEU A 79 26.92 -16.07 -0.34
C LEU A 79 27.26 -15.59 -1.76
N THR A 80 26.36 -14.85 -2.39
CA THR A 80 26.68 -14.17 -3.64
C THR A 80 27.68 -13.06 -3.34
N ARG A 81 28.95 -13.29 -3.67
CA ARG A 81 29.99 -12.26 -3.60
C ARG A 81 29.68 -11.20 -4.67
N THR A 82 29.03 -10.11 -4.28
CA THR A 82 28.67 -9.00 -5.17
C THR A 82 29.88 -8.13 -5.53
N TYR A 83 30.91 -8.12 -4.68
CA TYR A 83 32.17 -7.45 -4.94
C TYR A 83 33.27 -8.46 -5.25
N ASP A 84 33.76 -8.45 -6.49
CA ASP A 84 34.86 -9.31 -6.91
C ASP A 84 36.18 -8.56 -6.81
N TRP A 85 36.93 -8.85 -5.75
CA TRP A 85 38.25 -8.28 -5.50
C TRP A 85 39.29 -8.69 -6.54
N ALA A 86 39.07 -9.78 -7.28
CA ALA A 86 39.98 -10.24 -8.32
C ALA A 86 39.82 -9.44 -9.63
N SER A 87 38.60 -8.96 -9.91
CA SER A 87 38.31 -8.11 -11.07
C SER A 87 38.17 -6.62 -10.71
N GLY A 88 38.36 -6.26 -9.43
CA GLY A 88 38.32 -4.88 -8.95
C GLY A 88 36.95 -4.22 -9.08
N GLY A 89 35.86 -5.00 -9.12
CA GLY A 89 34.56 -4.47 -9.52
C GLY A 89 33.34 -5.18 -8.94
N TRP A 90 32.18 -4.58 -9.18
CA TRP A 90 30.89 -5.16 -8.85
C TRP A 90 30.50 -6.22 -9.88
N ARG A 91 30.10 -7.41 -9.42
CA ARG A 91 29.55 -8.44 -10.30
C ARG A 91 28.13 -8.01 -10.73
N PRO A 92 27.81 -8.01 -12.03
CA PRO A 92 26.46 -7.70 -12.48
C PRO A 92 25.49 -8.70 -11.85
N SER A 93 24.41 -8.20 -11.25
CA SER A 93 23.37 -9.05 -10.66
C SER A 93 22.80 -9.96 -11.74
N PRO A 94 22.57 -11.26 -11.46
CA PRO A 94 21.83 -12.10 -12.37
C PRO A 94 20.42 -11.50 -12.47
N SER A 95 20.09 -10.95 -13.63
CA SER A 95 18.73 -10.58 -13.99
C SER A 95 17.87 -11.84 -13.91
N VAL A 96 16.91 -11.83 -12.99
CA VAL A 96 15.82 -12.82 -12.92
C VAL A 96 14.89 -12.60 -14.11
#